data_AF-A0A392QT55-F1
#
_entry.id   AF-A0A392QT55-F1
#
_cell.length_a   1.000
_cell.length_b   1.000
_cell.length_c   1.000
_cell.angle_alpha   90.00
_cell.angle_beta   90.00
_cell.angle_gamma   90.00
#
_symmetry.space_group_name_H-M   'P 1'
#
loop_
_entity.id
_entity.type
_entity.pdbx_description
1 polymer ?
#
loop_
_entity_poly.entity_id
_entity_poly.type
_entity_poly.pdbx_seq_one_letter_code
_entity_poly.pdbx_strand_id
1 'polypeptide(L)'
;MPLSGFHGVISGFLVGIKQIIPDQELPFLKIKTKWLPSITLLLSVAVSFWTIEATSYLPTIVSGAYISWIYLRYWQTKPETKLRGDPSEDFAFSTFFPEFL
;
A
#
# COMPACT_ATOMS: atom_id res chain seq x y z
N MET A 1 14.81 15.80 -14.12
CA MET A 1 13.58 16.54 -13.72
C MET A 1 13.49 16.58 -12.20
N PRO A 2 12.86 17.59 -11.57
CA PRO A 2 12.65 17.56 -10.13
C PRO A 2 11.77 16.36 -9.76
N LEU A 3 12.23 15.58 -8.78
CA LEU A 3 11.52 14.40 -8.28
C LEU A 3 10.29 14.87 -7.49
N SER A 4 9.09 14.67 -8.02
CA SER A 4 7.86 14.88 -7.25
C SER A 4 7.63 13.68 -6.33
N GLY A 5 7.72 13.89 -5.02
CA GLY A 5 7.55 12.86 -3.97
C GLY A 5 6.12 12.32 -3.81
N PHE A 6 5.18 12.72 -4.69
CA PHE A 6 3.77 12.35 -4.60
C PHE A 6 3.50 10.84 -4.74
N HIS A 7 4.44 10.10 -5.32
CA HIS A 7 4.40 8.64 -5.41
C HIS A 7 4.26 7.95 -4.04
N GLY A 8 4.92 8.48 -3.01
CA GLY A 8 4.77 7.96 -1.64
C GLY A 8 3.36 8.19 -1.09
N VAL A 9 2.74 9.33 -1.42
CA VAL A 9 1.35 9.65 -1.02
C VAL A 9 0.37 8.70 -1.70
N ILE A 10 0.52 8.45 -3.01
CA ILE A 10 -0.31 7.48 -3.74
C ILE A 10 -0.15 6.08 -3.14
N SER A 11 1.08 5.66 -2.86
CA SER A 11 1.37 4.36 -2.24
C SER A 11 0.68 4.22 -0.88
N GLY A 12 0.79 5.25 -0.03
CA GLY A 12 0.11 5.29 1.27
C GLY A 12 -1.42 5.32 1.17
N PHE A 13 -1.97 6.01 0.15
CA PHE A 13 -3.39 6.03 -0.12
C PHE A 13 -3.94 4.64 -0.48
N LEU A 14 -3.21 3.84 -1.27
CA LEU A 14 -3.58 2.46 -1.56
C LEU A 14 -3.64 1.59 -0.29
N VAL A 15 -2.73 1.82 0.66
CA VAL A 15 -2.77 1.16 1.97
C VAL A 15 -4.03 1.56 2.75
N GLY A 16 -4.43 2.84 2.71
CA GLY A 16 -5.68 3.31 3.28
C GLY A 16 -6.92 2.68 2.62
N ILE A 17 -6.92 2.52 1.30
CA ILE A 17 -8.00 1.81 0.58
C ILE A 17 -8.10 0.37 1.09
N LYS A 18 -6.97 -0.34 1.20
CA LYS A 18 -6.97 -1.68 1.79
C LYS A 18 -7.59 -1.68 3.19
N GLN A 19 -7.28 -0.69 4.03
CA GLN A 19 -7.82 -0.63 5.39
C GLN A 19 -9.35 -0.46 5.42
N ILE A 20 -9.90 0.30 4.47
CA ILE A 20 -11.34 0.68 4.48
C ILE A 20 -12.20 -0.38 3.79
N ILE A 21 -11.75 -0.91 2.65
CA ILE A 21 -12.53 -1.80 1.78
C ILE A 21 -11.65 -2.93 1.21
N PRO A 22 -11.08 -3.84 2.03
CA PRO A 22 -10.06 -4.80 1.59
C PRO A 22 -10.54 -5.83 0.56
N ASP A 23 -11.81 -6.25 0.62
CA ASP A 23 -12.35 -7.30 -0.26
C ASP A 23 -13.15 -6.76 -1.45
N GLN A 24 -13.18 -5.43 -1.64
CA GLN A 24 -13.77 -4.87 -2.86
C GLN A 24 -12.94 -5.31 -4.07
N GLU A 25 -13.60 -5.83 -5.10
CA GLU A 25 -12.97 -6.17 -6.36
C GLU A 25 -12.98 -4.97 -7.31
N LEU A 26 -11.91 -4.83 -8.10
CA LEU A 26 -11.91 -3.84 -9.17
C LEU A 26 -12.94 -4.22 -10.24
N PRO A 27 -13.63 -3.24 -10.84
CA PRO A 27 -14.52 -3.52 -11.95
C PRO A 27 -13.71 -4.16 -13.08
N PHE A 28 -14.23 -5.23 -13.68
CA PHE A 28 -13.62 -5.99 -14.79
C PHE A 28 -12.36 -6.81 -14.48
N LEU A 29 -11.78 -6.70 -13.28
CA LEU A 29 -10.62 -7.46 -12.85
C LEU A 29 -10.94 -8.18 -11.52
N LYS A 30 -10.75 -9.49 -11.45
CA LYS A 30 -10.89 -10.28 -10.20
C LYS A 30 -9.74 -10.04 -9.21
N ILE A 31 -9.37 -8.77 -9.04
CA ILE A 31 -8.30 -8.30 -8.17
C ILE A 31 -8.94 -7.56 -7.02
N LYS A 32 -8.65 -8.02 -5.80
CA LYS A 32 -9.09 -7.36 -4.57
C LYS A 32 -8.24 -6.12 -4.30
N THR A 33 -8.88 -5.06 -3.82
CA THR A 33 -8.24 -3.81 -3.38
C THR A 33 -7.12 -4.03 -2.36
N LYS A 34 -7.24 -5.04 -1.48
CA LYS A 34 -6.17 -5.38 -0.50
C LYS A 34 -4.84 -5.76 -1.13
N TRP A 35 -4.83 -6.14 -2.40
CA TRP A 35 -3.60 -6.48 -3.14
C TRP A 35 -3.03 -5.31 -3.94
N LEU A 36 -3.74 -4.18 -4.04
CA LEU A 36 -3.25 -3.04 -4.83
C LEU A 36 -1.90 -2.49 -4.35
N PRO A 37 -1.63 -2.32 -3.03
CA PRO A 37 -0.32 -1.82 -2.60
C PRO A 37 0.83 -2.75 -3.00
N SER A 38 0.65 -4.07 -2.88
CA SER A 38 1.69 -5.05 -3.23
C SER A 38 1.87 -5.17 -4.75
N ILE A 39 0.79 -5.12 -5.53
CA ILE A 39 0.84 -5.09 -6.99
C ILE A 39 1.59 -3.84 -7.47
N THR A 40 1.29 -2.66 -6.90
CA THR A 40 2.01 -1.41 -7.24
C THR A 40 3.49 -1.52 -6.91
N LEU A 41 3.86 -2.07 -5.75
CA LEU A 41 5.26 -2.29 -5.40
C LEU A 41 5.95 -3.25 -6.38
N LEU A 42 5.31 -4.38 -6.68
CA LEU A 42 5.85 -5.38 -7.61
C LEU A 42 6.08 -4.79 -9.01
N LEU A 43 5.09 -4.08 -9.55
CA LEU A 43 5.21 -3.42 -10.86
C LEU A 43 6.29 -2.34 -10.85
N SER A 44 6.39 -1.55 -9.77
CA SER A 44 7.43 -0.52 -9.66
C SER A 44 8.83 -1.12 -9.64
N VAL A 45 9.01 -2.22 -8.90
CA VAL A 45 10.28 -2.96 -8.87
C VAL A 45 10.58 -3.57 -10.24
N ALA A 46 9.59 -4.20 -10.88
CA ALA A 46 9.76 -4.74 -12.23
C ALA A 46 10.21 -3.65 -13.21
N VAL A 47 9.49 -2.52 -13.30
CA VAL A 47 9.80 -1.43 -14.25
C VAL A 47 11.18 -0.80 -13.99
N SER A 48 11.65 -0.80 -12.74
CA SER A 48 12.98 -0.27 -12.40
C SER A 48 14.13 -0.99 -13.11
N PHE A 49 13.96 -2.28 -13.47
CA PHE A 49 14.98 -3.02 -14.22
C PHE A 49 15.17 -2.53 -15.66
N TRP A 50 14.15 -1.90 -16.24
CA TRP A 50 14.20 -1.38 -17.63
C TRP A 50 14.38 0.13 -17.69
N THR A 51 14.12 0.87 -16.61
CA THR A 51 14.14 2.34 -16.61
C THR A 51 14.91 2.90 -15.41
N ILE A 52 16.02 3.58 -15.69
CA ILE A 52 16.88 4.20 -14.67
C ILE A 52 16.09 5.26 -13.87
N GLU A 53 15.20 5.99 -14.54
CA GLU A 53 14.36 6.99 -13.89
C GLU A 53 13.39 6.37 -12.86
N ALA A 54 12.82 5.20 -13.14
CA ALA A 54 11.91 4.54 -12.19
C ALA A 54 12.61 4.11 -10.90
N THR A 55 13.91 3.79 -10.98
CA THR A 55 14.73 3.44 -9.80
C THR A 55 14.77 4.59 -8.80
N SER A 56 14.71 5.85 -9.26
CA SER A 56 14.70 7.03 -8.37
C SER A 56 13.41 7.19 -7.56
N TYR A 57 12.29 6.63 -8.04
CA TYR A 57 10.99 6.71 -7.36
C TYR A 57 10.77 5.55 -6.37
N LEU A 58 11.44 4.42 -6.57
CA LEU A 58 11.30 3.22 -5.73
C LEU A 58 11.37 3.51 -4.23
N PRO A 59 12.37 4.25 -3.71
CA PRO A 59 12.44 4.54 -2.27
C PRO A 59 11.18 5.25 -1.76
N THR A 60 10.61 6.18 -2.53
CA THR A 60 9.40 6.91 -2.13
C THR A 60 8.16 6.02 -2.15
N ILE A 61 8.03 5.12 -3.11
CA ILE A 61 6.89 4.18 -3.21
C ILE A 61 6.95 3.16 -2.08
N VAL A 62 8.12 2.56 -1.86
CA VAL A 62 8.35 1.55 -0.80
C VAL A 62 8.15 2.17 0.57
N SER A 63 8.78 3.33 0.84
CA SER A 63 8.60 4.02 2.12
C SER A 63 7.16 4.49 2.33
N GLY A 64 6.49 5.01 1.29
CA GLY A 64 5.08 5.39 1.36
C GLY A 64 4.17 4.22 1.76
N ALA A 65 4.35 3.05 1.16
CA ALA A 65 3.58 1.85 1.52
C ALA A 65 3.86 1.42 2.97
N TYR A 66 5.15 1.27 3.31
CA TYR A 66 5.55 0.73 4.62
C TYR A 66 5.22 1.67 5.77
N ILE A 67 5.54 2.96 5.64
CA ILE A 67 5.28 3.96 6.69
C ILE A 67 3.77 4.13 6.87
N SER A 68 2.98 4.19 5.79
CA SER A 68 1.52 4.25 5.92
C SER A 68 0.94 3.00 6.57
N TRP A 69 1.43 1.81 6.24
CA TRP A 69 1.00 0.59 6.91
C TRP A 69 1.35 0.62 8.41
N ILE A 70 2.59 0.96 8.78
CA ILE A 70 2.99 1.08 10.19
C ILE A 70 2.13 2.12 10.90
N TYR A 71 1.92 3.28 10.27
CA TYR A 71 1.13 4.36 10.85
C TYR A 71 -0.30 3.92 11.09
N LEU A 72 -0.99 3.38 10.08
CA LEU A 72 -2.38 2.97 10.19
C LEU A 72 -2.56 1.74 11.08
N ARG A 73 -1.60 0.79 11.08
CA ARG A 73 -1.66 -0.44 11.87
C ARG A 73 -1.38 -0.20 13.34
N TYR A 74 -0.47 0.72 13.69
CA TYR A 74 0.04 0.85 15.07
C TYR A 74 -0.02 2.25 15.67
N TRP A 75 0.02 3.33 14.87
CA TRP A 75 0.21 4.69 15.40
C TRP A 75 -1.01 5.58 15.33
N GLN A 76 -1.87 5.43 14.33
CA GLN A 76 -3.06 6.25 14.12
C GLN A 76 -3.99 6.13 15.33
N THR A 77 -4.26 7.23 16.02
CA THR A 77 -5.25 7.24 17.10
C THR A 77 -6.63 7.50 16.51
N LYS A 78 -7.57 6.59 16.70
CA LYS A 78 -8.97 6.75 16.26
C LYS A 78 -9.74 7.55 17.33
N PRO A 79 -10.16 8.80 17.07
CA PRO A 79 -10.81 9.65 18.07
C PRO A 79 -12.07 9.05 18.69
N GLU A 80 -12.80 8.27 17.89
CA GLU A 80 -14.11 7.73 18.23
C GLU A 80 -14.01 6.57 19.22
N THR A 81 -12.95 5.76 19.09
CA THR A 81 -12.76 4.53 19.88
C THR A 81 -11.66 4.66 20.92
N LYS A 82 -10.84 5.72 20.84
CA LYS A 82 -9.57 5.89 21.57
C LYS A 82 -8.58 4.74 21.37
N LEU A 83 -8.83 3.85 20.41
CA LEU A 83 -7.91 2.78 20.03
C LEU A 83 -6.78 3.36 19.19
N ARG A 84 -5.61 2.74 19.31
CA ARG A 84 -4.44 3.06 18.52
C ARG A 84 -4.22 1.99 17.47
N GLY A 85 -4.15 2.41 16.21
CA GLY A 85 -3.96 1.56 15.06
C GLY A 85 -5.22 0.80 14.64
N ASP A 86 -4.98 -0.28 13.91
CA ASP A 86 -6.03 -1.15 13.38
C ASP A 86 -5.65 -2.60 13.61
N PRO A 87 -6.14 -3.29 14.65
CA PRO A 87 -5.71 -4.64 15.01
C PRO A 87 -6.31 -5.74 14.13
N SER A 88 -7.18 -5.43 13.16
CA SER A 88 -7.87 -6.43 12.33
C SER A 88 -6.92 -7.37 11.59
N GLU A 89 -7.24 -8.67 11.54
CA GLU A 89 -6.45 -9.64 10.77
C GLU A 89 -6.48 -9.34 9.27
N ASP A 90 -7.57 -8.75 8.78
CA ASP A 90 -7.69 -8.29 7.39
C ASP A 90 -6.66 -7.22 7.01
N PHE A 91 -6.18 -6.45 7.99
CA PHE A 91 -5.14 -5.43 7.81
C PHE A 91 -3.71 -5.92 8.18
N ALA A 92 -3.53 -7.20 8.44
CA ALA A 92 -2.21 -7.79 8.63
C ALA A 92 -1.32 -7.61 7.38
N PHE A 93 0.00 -7.64 7.57
CA PHE A 93 0.95 -7.49 6.47
C PHE A 93 0.86 -8.63 5.43
N SER A 94 0.63 -9.86 5.90
CA SER A 94 0.51 -11.03 5.03
C SER A 94 -0.64 -10.91 4.03
N THR A 95 -1.78 -10.33 4.44
CA THR A 95 -2.97 -10.19 3.60
C THR A 95 -2.82 -9.12 2.51
N PHE A 96 -1.68 -8.43 2.43
CA PHE A 96 -1.35 -7.57 1.28
C PHE A 96 -1.07 -8.40 0.04
N PHE A 97 -0.77 -9.69 0.21
CA PHE A 97 -0.48 -10.61 -0.87
C PHE A 97 -1.65 -11.60 -1.02
N PRO A 98 -1.89 -12.14 -2.22
CA PRO A 98 -2.76 -13.29 -2.40
C PRO A 98 -2.26 -14.46 -1.55
N GLU A 99 -3.18 -15.24 -0.98
CA GLU A 99 -2.84 -16.50 -0.36
C GLU A 99 -2.23 -17.43 -1.42
N PHE A 100 -1.07 -18.02 -1.13
CA PHE A 100 -0.56 -19.11 -1.95
C PHE A 100 -1.47 -20.31 -1.75
N LEU A 101 -1.85 -20.95 -2.86
CA LEU A 101 -2.74 -22.10 -2.90
C LEU A 101 -2.07 -23.35 -2.30
#